data_AF-A0A0L7KRV2-F1
#
_entry.id   AF-A0A0L7KRV2-F1
#
_cell.length_a   1.000
_cell.length_b   1.000
_cell.length_c   1.000
_cell.angle_alpha   90.00
_cell.angle_beta   90.00
_cell.angle_gamma   90.00
#
_symmetry.space_group_name_H-M   'P 1'
#
loop_
_entity.id
_entity.type
_entity.pdbx_description
1 polymer ?
#
loop_
_entity_poly.entity_id
_entity_poly.type
_entity_poly.pdbx_seq_one_letter_code
_entity_poly.pdbx_strand_id
1 'polypeptide(L)'
;MVDDLRKYLNHLLEKVNGLHCILITDRDGVPLVRAVTERAPQLALRPNFISTFGMATDQASKLGLGRNKTIISMYSSYQTYACLVATS
;
A
#
# COMPACT_ATOMS: atom_id res chain seq x y z
N MET A 1 17.20 -9.76 9.30
CA MET A 1 16.55 -9.76 7.96
C MET A 1 15.25 -8.96 7.95
N VAL A 2 14.17 -9.40 8.61
CA VAL A 2 12.89 -8.63 8.65
C VAL A 2 13.05 -7.32 9.43
N ASP A 3 13.81 -7.32 10.52
CA ASP A 3 14.06 -6.09 11.30
C ASP A 3 14.88 -5.07 10.51
N ASP A 4 15.83 -5.52 9.68
CA ASP A 4 16.62 -4.65 8.82
C ASP A 4 15.75 -4.01 7.74
N LEU A 5 14.83 -4.79 7.15
CA LEU A 5 13.82 -4.26 6.23
C LEU A 5 12.92 -3.24 6.93
N ARG A 6 12.45 -3.53 8.15
CA ARG A 6 11.60 -2.61 8.92
C ARG A 6 12.32 -1.30 9.24
N LYS A 7 13.60 -1.36 9.64
CA LYS A 7 14.47 -0.18 9.83
C LYS A 7 14.62 0.63 8.55
N TYR A 8 14.87 -0.04 7.43
CA TYR A 8 14.97 0.61 6.12
C TYR A 8 13.67 1.31 5.72
N LEU A 9 12.52 0.67 5.91
CA LEU A 9 11.22 1.27 5.62
C LEU A 9 10.94 2.48 6.51
N ASN A 10 11.28 2.44 7.81
CA ASN A 10 11.15 3.60 8.69
C ASN A 10 12.03 4.77 8.24
N HIS A 11 13.28 4.50 7.80
CA HIS A 11 14.15 5.52 7.22
C HIS A 11 13.56 6.16 5.95
N LEU A 12 12.83 5.40 5.13
CA LEU A 12 12.14 5.94 3.97
C LEU A 12 10.98 6.88 4.34
N LEU A 13 10.28 6.63 5.45
CA LEU A 13 9.23 7.54 5.95
C LEU A 13 9.80 8.92 6.27
N GLU A 14 11.02 8.98 6.83
CA GLU A 14 11.69 10.24 7.17
C GLU A 14 12.19 11.00 5.93
N LYS A 15 12.55 10.28 4.87
CA LYS A 15 13.04 10.88 3.62
C LYS A 15 11.94 11.51 2.75
N VAL A 16 10.74 10.95 2.77
CA VAL A 16 9.64 11.40 1.90
C VAL A 16 8.65 12.22 2.71
N ASN A 17 8.66 13.53 2.52
CA ASN A 17 7.73 14.42 3.22
C ASN A 17 6.28 14.07 2.85
N GLY A 18 5.42 13.92 3.86
CA GLY A 18 4.03 13.49 3.70
C GLY A 18 3.81 11.98 3.57
N LEU A 19 4.87 11.15 3.62
CA LEU A 19 4.71 9.69 3.64
C LEU A 19 4.45 9.21 5.07
N HIS A 20 3.22 8.80 5.34
CA HIS A 20 2.80 8.43 6.69
C HIS A 20 2.86 6.94 7.00
N CYS A 21 2.78 6.08 5.98
CA CYS A 21 2.88 4.63 6.17
C CYS A 21 3.39 3.92 4.91
N ILE A 22 4.08 2.80 5.12
CA ILE A 22 4.38 1.79 4.11
C ILE A 22 3.89 0.45 4.64
N LEU A 23 3.04 -0.21 3.86
CA LEU A 23 2.47 -1.52 4.19
C LEU A 23 2.81 -2.50 3.08
N ILE A 24 3.40 -3.63 3.46
CA ILE A 24 3.58 -4.80 2.59
C ILE A 24 2.62 -5.85 3.10
N THR A 25 1.62 -6.19 2.28
CA THR A 25 0.54 -7.10 2.64
C THR A 25 0.36 -8.19 1.60
N ASP A 26 -0.36 -9.24 1.97
CA ASP A 26 -0.96 -10.14 0.99
C ASP A 26 -2.23 -9.53 0.36
N ARG A 27 -2.96 -10.33 -0.43
CA ARG A 27 -4.19 -9.93 -1.13
C ARG A 27 -5.35 -9.62 -0.18
N ASP A 28 -5.38 -10.25 0.99
CA ASP A 28 -6.45 -10.08 1.98
C ASP A 28 -6.17 -8.91 2.93
N GLY A 29 -5.03 -8.23 2.75
CA GLY A 29 -4.62 -7.08 3.54
C GLY A 29 -3.93 -7.47 4.86
N VAL A 30 -3.50 -8.73 4.99
CA VAL A 30 -2.73 -9.19 6.16
C VAL A 30 -1.30 -8.62 6.06
N PRO A 31 -0.85 -7.85 7.05
CA PRO A 31 0.46 -7.19 6.98
C PRO A 31 1.61 -8.16 7.24
N LEU A 32 2.50 -8.30 6.25
CA LEU A 32 3.78 -8.98 6.39
C LEU A 32 4.81 -8.06 7.05
N VAL A 33 4.89 -6.81 6.58
CA VAL A 33 5.77 -5.77 7.13
C VAL A 33 5.03 -4.44 7.14
N ARG A 34 5.19 -3.68 8.22
CA ARG A 34 4.62 -2.34 8.37
C ARG A 34 5.64 -1.36 8.92
N ALA A 35 5.62 -0.15 8.39
CA ALA A 35 6.25 1.05 8.92
C ALA A 35 5.20 2.16 8.92
N VAL A 36 4.87 2.72 10.08
CA VAL A 36 3.71 3.61 10.25
C VAL A 36 4.06 4.73 11.22
N THR A 37 3.75 5.96 10.84
CA THR A 37 3.84 7.15 11.71
C THR A 37 2.52 7.38 12.45
N GLU A 38 2.54 8.15 13.54
CA GLU A 38 1.33 8.50 14.29
C GLU A 38 0.31 9.32 13.49
N ARG A 39 0.75 9.98 12.42
CA ARG A 39 -0.08 10.80 11.53
C ARG A 39 -0.85 9.97 10.49
N ALA A 40 -0.58 8.66 10.39
CA ALA A 40 -1.23 7.80 9.42
C ALA A 40 -2.73 7.63 9.73
N PRO A 41 -3.62 7.77 8.73
CA PRO A 41 -5.05 7.58 8.92
C PRO A 41 -5.37 6.12 9.25
N GLN A 42 -5.98 5.88 10.42
CA GLN A 42 -6.24 4.53 10.94
C GLN A 42 -7.13 3.68 10.03
N LEU A 43 -8.03 4.31 9.27
CA LEU A 43 -8.89 3.61 8.31
C LEU A 43 -8.07 2.95 7.20
N ALA A 44 -7.03 3.63 6.70
CA ALA A 44 -6.19 3.14 5.61
C ALA A 44 -5.30 1.95 6.03
N LEU A 45 -5.14 1.71 7.33
CA LEU A 45 -4.38 0.59 7.88
C LEU A 45 -5.22 -0.68 8.06
N ARG A 46 -6.55 -0.61 7.87
CA ARG A 46 -7.43 -1.77 8.10
C ARG A 46 -7.32 -2.76 6.94
N PRO A 47 -7.26 -4.08 7.21
CA PRO A 47 -7.22 -5.11 6.17
C PRO A 47 -8.32 -4.95 5.11
N ASN A 48 -9.56 -4.66 5.52
CA ASN A 48 -10.70 -4.46 4.60
C ASN A 48 -10.49 -3.28 3.62
N PHE A 49 -9.79 -2.23 4.05
CA PHE A 49 -9.46 -1.12 3.16
C PHE A 49 -8.40 -1.55 2.14
N ILE A 50 -7.39 -2.29 2.58
CA ILE A 50 -6.28 -2.75 1.74
C ILE A 50 -6.74 -3.80 0.71
N SER A 51 -7.59 -4.75 1.11
CA SER A 51 -8.12 -5.79 0.20
C SER A 51 -8.96 -5.24 -0.94
N THR A 52 -9.48 -4.02 -0.80
CA THR A 52 -10.19 -3.30 -1.87
C THR A 52 -9.31 -3.11 -3.11
N PHE A 53 -7.99 -2.91 -2.95
CA PHE A 53 -7.07 -2.75 -4.08
C PHE A 53 -6.88 -4.04 -4.87
N GLY A 54 -7.00 -5.21 -4.22
CA GLY A 54 -6.98 -6.51 -4.90
C GLY A 54 -8.15 -6.63 -5.88
N MET A 55 -9.37 -6.38 -5.40
CA MET A 55 -10.57 -6.38 -6.25
C MET A 55 -10.52 -5.31 -7.34
N ALA A 56 -10.11 -4.08 -6.98
CA ALA A 56 -10.03 -2.97 -7.93
C ALA A 56 -9.05 -3.27 -9.08
N THR A 57 -7.94 -3.96 -8.79
CA THR A 57 -6.96 -4.37 -9.80
C THR A 57 -7.53 -5.40 -10.76
N ASP A 58 -8.25 -6.39 -10.24
CA ASP A 58 -8.88 -7.42 -11.08
C ASP A 58 -9.88 -6.80 -12.06
N GLN A 59 -10.61 -5.78 -11.63
CA GLN A 59 -11.54 -5.06 -12.50
C GLN A 59 -10.81 -4.10 -13.46
N ALA A 60 -9.80 -3.36 -12.99
CA ALA A 60 -9.02 -2.46 -13.83
C ALA A 60 -8.30 -3.21 -14.98
N SER A 61 -7.85 -4.45 -14.72
CA SER A 61 -7.20 -5.30 -15.74
C SER A 61 -8.15 -5.74 -16.86
N LYS A 62 -9.47 -5.64 -16.66
CA LYS A 62 -10.49 -5.97 -17.67
C LYS A 62 -10.81 -4.81 -18.62
N LEU A 63 -10.20 -3.64 -18.43
CA LEU A 63 -10.40 -2.47 -19.30
C LEU A 63 -9.74 -2.60 -20.68
N GLY A 64 -9.09 -3.73 -21.00
CA GLY A 64 -8.41 -3.95 -22.28
C GLY A 64 -7.04 -3.27 -22.39
N LEU A 65 -6.52 -2.69 -21.29
CA LEU A 65 -5.24 -1.99 -21.24
C LEU A 65 -4.07 -2.85 -20.72
N GLY A 66 -4.29 -4.17 -20.63
CA GLY A 66 -3.34 -5.11 -20.03
C GLY A 66 -3.50 -5.26 -18.51
N ARG A 67 -2.53 -5.90 -17.85
CA ARG A 67 -2.57 -6.13 -16.39
C ARG A 67 -2.31 -4.82 -15.64
N ASN A 68 -3.21 -4.48 -14.73
CA ASN A 68 -3.05 -3.32 -13.86
C ASN A 68 -1.86 -3.52 -12.89
N LYS A 69 -1.01 -2.50 -12.76
CA LYS A 69 0.19 -2.55 -11.91
C LYS A 69 0.07 -1.66 -10.66
N THR A 70 -0.62 -0.54 -10.77
CA THR A 70 -0.68 0.45 -9.71
C THR A 70 -2.03 1.12 -9.69
N ILE A 71 -2.56 1.38 -8.50
CA ILE A 71 -3.77 2.18 -8.28
C ILE A 71 -3.39 3.34 -7.37
N ILE A 72 -3.83 4.54 -7.74
CA ILE A 72 -3.66 5.75 -6.94
C ILE A 72 -5.05 6.28 -6.61
N SER A 73 -5.36 6.41 -5.32
CA SER A 73 -6.63 6.97 -4.85
C SER A 73 -6.37 8.25 -4.07
N MET A 74 -6.96 9.35 -4.52
CA MET A 74 -6.87 10.65 -3.87
C MET A 74 -8.15 10.92 -3.07
N TYR A 75 -8.01 11.14 -1.77
CA TYR A 75 -9.08 11.55 -0.86
C TYR A 75 -8.89 13.02 -0.48
N SER A 76 -9.85 13.58 0.25
CA SER A 76 -9.81 14.99 0.66
C SER A 76 -8.62 15.34 1.55
N SER A 77 -8.13 14.41 2.38
CA SER A 77 -7.08 14.65 3.37
C SER A 77 -5.86 13.72 3.27
N TYR A 78 -5.89 12.73 2.39
CA TYR A 78 -4.77 11.80 2.18
C TYR A 78 -4.85 11.16 0.80
N GLN A 79 -3.75 10.52 0.40
CA GLN A 79 -3.66 9.77 -0.85
C GLN A 79 -3.08 8.39 -0.57
N THR A 80 -3.48 7.40 -1.36
CA THR A 80 -2.99 6.03 -1.25
C THR A 80 -2.42 5.58 -2.59
N TYR A 81 -1.26 4.92 -2.53
CA TYR A 81 -0.59 4.30 -3.67
C TYR A 81 -0.50 2.81 -3.41
N ALA A 82 -1.21 2.01 -4.19
CA ALA A 82 -1.16 0.56 -4.14
C ALA A 82 -0.40 0.05 -5.36
N CYS A 83 0.77 -0.53 -5.14
CA CYS A 83 1.57 -1.17 -6.19
C CYS A 83 1.43 -2.69 -6.06
N LEU A 84 1.09 -3.36 -7.16
CA LEU A 84 1.06 -4.81 -7.21
C LEU A 84 2.41 -5.34 -7.64
N VAL A 85 3.03 -6.10 -6.75
CA VAL A 85 4.22 -6.87 -7.05
C VAL A 85 3.74 -8.18 -7.68
N ALA A 86 3.65 -8.21 -9.01
CA ALA A 86 3.42 -9.46 -9.72
C ALA A 86 4.66 -10.35 -9.58
N THR A 87 4.49 -11.57 -9.05
CA THR A 87 5.49 -12.62 -9.25
C THR A 87 5.44 -13.04 -10.71
N SER A 88 6.57 -12.86 -11.40
CA SER A 88 6.80 -13.26 -12.80
C SER A 88 6.47 -14.72 -13.05
#